data_AF-A0A359EFN8-F1
#
_entry.id   AF-A0A359EFN8-F1
#
_cell.length_a   1.000
_cell.length_b   1.000
_cell.length_c   1.000
_cell.angle_alpha   90.00
_cell.angle_beta   90.00
_cell.angle_gamma   90.00
#
_symmetry.space_group_name_H-M   'P 1'
#
loop_
_entity.id
_entity.type
_entity.pdbx_description
1 polymer ?
#
loop_
_entity_poly.entity_id
_entity_poly.type
_entity_poly.pdbx_seq_one_letter_code
_entity_poly.pdbx_strand_id
1 'polypeptide(L)'
;MTKLQLNKIVSFLLLASMMLAVFAIPQQVAQAGQPDLVGFTFVNKSDKLASLRLYGNDQFYYFLLKPGEAKYFTPVRGEYRMSFYSCGMYVNKTLDLTKQVKLVVPACGTVAYNGPTPPKVIDGGKIIKLVKVTLENATDRYMKVVLTGPATYVFTFNKDQDKTYTISKGDYNYTVYGCGGSFTGTFYAYANKVFKFKCP
;
A
#
# COMPACT_ATOMS: atom_id res chain seq x y z
N MET A 1 -41.19 82.05 -19.40
CA MET A 1 -41.52 80.60 -19.36
C MET A 1 -40.33 79.80 -19.85
N THR A 2 -39.28 79.57 -19.05
CA THR A 2 -38.04 78.90 -19.55
C THR A 2 -37.19 78.23 -18.46
N LYS A 3 -37.77 77.87 -17.30
CA LYS A 3 -37.02 77.21 -16.19
C LYS A 3 -37.38 75.75 -15.92
N LEU A 4 -38.39 75.18 -16.61
CA LEU A 4 -38.91 73.83 -16.28
C LEU A 4 -38.26 72.67 -17.07
N GLN A 5 -37.43 72.95 -18.08
CA GLN A 5 -36.89 71.93 -19.00
C GLN A 5 -35.52 71.38 -18.59
N LEU A 6 -34.79 72.05 -17.68
CA LEU A 6 -33.42 71.66 -17.34
C LEU A 6 -33.34 70.49 -16.33
N ASN A 7 -34.30 70.41 -15.38
CA ASN A 7 -34.28 69.37 -14.34
C ASN A 7 -34.62 67.95 -14.86
N LYS A 8 -35.33 67.83 -15.99
CA LYS A 8 -35.67 66.52 -16.57
C LYS A 8 -34.51 65.88 -17.33
N ILE A 9 -33.60 66.69 -17.90
CA ILE A 9 -32.45 66.20 -18.67
C ILE A 9 -31.33 65.70 -17.73
N VAL A 10 -31.12 66.38 -16.60
CA VAL A 10 -30.11 65.98 -15.59
C VAL A 10 -30.47 64.63 -14.94
N SER A 11 -31.76 64.35 -14.76
CA SER A 11 -32.22 63.09 -14.15
C SER A 11 -32.04 61.87 -15.06
N PHE A 12 -32.08 62.06 -16.38
CA PHE A 12 -31.90 60.97 -17.36
C PHE A 12 -30.42 60.57 -17.54
N LEU A 13 -29.49 61.54 -17.42
CA LEU A 13 -28.04 61.30 -17.50
C LEU A 13 -27.48 60.55 -16.28
N LEU A 14 -28.08 60.72 -15.10
CA LEU A 14 -27.70 59.99 -13.88
C LEU A 14 -28.14 58.52 -13.87
N LEU A 15 -29.25 58.16 -14.52
CA LEU A 15 -29.67 56.77 -14.64
C LEU A 15 -28.83 55.98 -15.66
N ALA A 16 -28.37 56.62 -16.73
CA ALA A 16 -27.56 55.99 -17.77
C ALA A 16 -26.13 55.64 -17.29
N SER A 17 -25.56 56.38 -16.32
CA SER A 17 -24.23 56.08 -15.78
C SER A 17 -24.22 54.89 -14.79
N MET A 18 -25.35 54.57 -14.15
CA MET A 18 -25.46 53.40 -13.27
C MET A 18 -25.52 52.07 -14.03
N MET A 19 -26.01 52.03 -15.28
CA MET A 19 -26.06 50.80 -16.06
C MET A 19 -24.72 50.37 -16.68
N LEU A 20 -23.76 51.29 -16.83
CA LEU A 20 -22.42 50.97 -17.37
C LEU A 20 -21.45 50.40 -16.31
N ALA A 21 -21.78 50.47 -15.01
CA ALA A 21 -20.94 49.94 -13.95
C ALA A 21 -21.09 48.41 -13.73
N VAL A 22 -22.10 47.76 -14.32
CA VAL A 22 -22.35 46.32 -14.12
C VAL A 22 -21.45 45.43 -14.99
N PHE A 23 -20.90 45.95 -16.08
CA PHE A 23 -20.04 45.18 -17.00
C PHE A 23 -18.54 45.18 -16.61
N ALA A 24 -18.16 45.94 -15.59
CA ALA A 24 -16.78 45.97 -15.07
C ALA A 24 -16.57 45.08 -13.85
N ILE A 25 -17.54 44.21 -13.51
CA ILE A 25 -17.30 43.18 -12.49
C ILE A 25 -16.41 42.14 -13.17
N PRO A 26 -15.13 42.00 -12.75
CA PRO A 26 -14.31 40.92 -13.26
C PRO A 26 -15.06 39.63 -12.98
N GLN A 27 -15.43 38.91 -14.05
CA GLN A 27 -15.91 37.56 -13.91
C GLN A 27 -14.77 36.82 -13.24
N GLN A 28 -14.88 36.61 -11.92
CA GLN A 28 -14.15 35.59 -11.22
C GLN A 28 -14.66 34.29 -11.84
N VAL A 29 -14.05 33.91 -12.97
CA VAL A 29 -13.99 32.52 -13.39
C VAL A 29 -13.36 31.84 -12.19
N ALA A 30 -14.22 31.30 -11.33
CA ALA A 30 -13.81 30.31 -10.37
C ALA A 30 -13.13 29.24 -11.22
N GLN A 31 -11.79 29.27 -11.23
CA GLN A 31 -11.01 28.12 -11.64
C GLN A 31 -11.53 27.03 -10.74
N ALA A 32 -12.39 26.16 -11.28
CA ALA A 32 -12.74 24.91 -10.65
C ALA A 32 -11.40 24.20 -10.49
N GLY A 33 -10.82 24.33 -9.28
CA GLY A 33 -9.61 23.63 -8.91
C GLY A 33 -9.84 22.18 -9.29
N GLN A 34 -8.82 21.55 -9.89
CA GLN A 34 -8.92 20.14 -10.26
C GLN A 34 -9.58 19.38 -9.12
N PRO A 35 -10.55 18.49 -9.40
CA PRO A 35 -11.22 17.74 -8.35
C PRO A 35 -10.15 17.13 -7.46
N ASP A 36 -10.24 17.40 -6.16
CA ASP A 36 -9.22 17.07 -5.16
C ASP A 36 -9.10 15.54 -4.93
N LEU A 37 -9.73 14.74 -5.79
CA LEU A 37 -9.69 13.29 -5.77
C LEU A 37 -8.64 12.77 -6.73
N VAL A 38 -8.08 11.61 -6.41
CA VAL A 38 -7.12 10.90 -7.24
C VAL A 38 -7.54 9.46 -7.46
N GLY A 39 -7.23 8.92 -8.64
CA GLY A 39 -7.45 7.49 -8.88
C GLY A 39 -6.51 6.62 -8.06
N PHE A 40 -7.05 5.69 -7.30
CA PHE A 40 -6.28 4.67 -6.60
C PHE A 40 -6.81 3.29 -6.94
N THR A 41 -5.98 2.44 -7.55
CA THR A 41 -6.36 1.05 -7.81
C THR A 41 -5.67 0.13 -6.82
N PHE A 42 -6.45 -0.71 -6.15
CA PHE A 42 -5.93 -1.78 -5.30
C PHE A 42 -6.26 -3.12 -5.95
N VAL A 43 -5.26 -3.96 -6.16
CA VAL A 43 -5.42 -5.29 -6.76
C VAL A 43 -4.83 -6.32 -5.81
N ASN A 44 -5.63 -7.31 -5.42
CA ASN A 44 -5.20 -8.42 -4.60
C ASN A 44 -5.14 -9.72 -5.43
N LYS A 45 -3.95 -10.10 -5.90
CA LYS A 45 -3.71 -11.37 -6.59
C LYS A 45 -3.25 -12.49 -5.64
N SER A 46 -3.25 -12.26 -4.33
CA SER A 46 -2.93 -13.29 -3.36
C SER A 46 -4.13 -14.20 -3.08
N ASP A 47 -3.87 -15.35 -2.46
CA ASP A 47 -4.88 -16.26 -1.92
C ASP A 47 -5.38 -15.83 -0.53
N LYS A 48 -4.91 -14.69 -0.01
CA LYS A 48 -5.25 -14.15 1.31
C LYS A 48 -5.97 -12.81 1.18
N LEU A 49 -6.59 -12.38 2.26
CA LEU A 49 -7.16 -11.04 2.37
C LEU A 49 -6.03 -10.00 2.42
N ALA A 50 -6.26 -8.87 1.74
CA ALA A 50 -5.37 -7.71 1.80
C ALA A 50 -6.16 -6.50 2.32
N SER A 51 -5.54 -5.70 3.18
CA SER A 51 -6.14 -4.46 3.67
C SER A 51 -5.15 -3.31 3.72
N LEU A 52 -5.65 -2.10 3.53
CA LEU A 52 -4.86 -0.88 3.53
C LEU A 52 -5.62 0.17 4.33
N ARG A 53 -4.98 0.71 5.37
CA ARG A 53 -5.47 1.86 6.14
C ARG A 53 -4.64 3.07 5.79
N LEU A 54 -5.28 4.20 5.49
CA LEU A 54 -4.62 5.48 5.21
C LEU A 54 -5.03 6.52 6.24
N TYR A 55 -4.05 7.28 6.74
CA TYR A 55 -4.23 8.36 7.70
C TYR A 55 -3.49 9.61 7.22
N GLY A 56 -4.20 10.73 7.01
CA GLY A 56 -3.60 11.98 6.55
C GLY A 56 -4.67 12.98 6.07
N ASN A 57 -4.33 14.27 6.07
CA ASN A 57 -5.22 15.37 5.63
C ASN A 57 -6.60 15.37 6.30
N ASP A 58 -6.65 15.06 7.61
CA ASP A 58 -7.90 14.87 8.38
C ASP A 58 -8.85 13.79 7.81
N GLN A 59 -8.34 12.93 6.92
CA GLN A 59 -9.06 11.82 6.32
C GLN A 59 -8.57 10.48 6.86
N PHE A 60 -9.51 9.53 6.91
CA PHE A 60 -9.23 8.13 7.16
C PHE A 60 -9.88 7.27 6.07
N TYR A 61 -9.09 6.38 5.48
CA TYR A 61 -9.59 5.40 4.53
C TYR A 61 -9.25 3.98 4.99
N TYR A 62 -10.21 3.07 4.84
CA TYR A 62 -9.99 1.64 5.03
C TYR A 62 -10.41 0.88 3.78
N PHE A 63 -9.44 0.24 3.14
CA PHE A 63 -9.67 -0.62 1.97
C PHE A 63 -9.46 -2.07 2.35
N LEU A 64 -10.40 -2.92 1.94
CA LEU A 64 -10.40 -4.35 2.21
C LEU A 64 -10.71 -5.11 0.92
N LEU A 65 -9.79 -5.97 0.50
CA LEU A 65 -9.92 -6.78 -0.71
C LEU A 65 -9.85 -8.27 -0.38
N LYS A 66 -10.82 -9.02 -0.90
CA LYS A 66 -10.80 -10.48 -0.91
C LYS A 66 -9.73 -11.02 -1.87
N PRO A 67 -9.36 -12.30 -1.76
CA PRO A 67 -8.50 -12.96 -2.75
C PRO A 67 -9.02 -12.77 -4.18
N GLY A 68 -8.13 -12.44 -5.12
CA GLY A 68 -8.45 -12.24 -6.53
C GLY A 68 -9.16 -10.92 -6.87
N GLU A 69 -9.50 -10.09 -5.88
CA GLU A 69 -10.29 -8.88 -6.09
C GLU A 69 -9.45 -7.70 -6.60
N ALA A 70 -10.06 -6.82 -7.40
CA ALA A 70 -9.50 -5.53 -7.79
C ALA A 70 -10.57 -4.45 -7.62
N LYS A 71 -10.20 -3.32 -7.01
CA LYS A 71 -11.09 -2.17 -6.81
C LYS A 71 -10.41 -0.86 -7.17
N TYR A 72 -11.22 0.04 -7.71
CA TYR A 72 -10.85 1.44 -7.96
C TYR A 72 -11.50 2.31 -6.89
N PHE A 73 -10.71 3.22 -6.32
CA PHE A 73 -11.11 4.17 -5.30
C PHE A 73 -10.70 5.58 -5.72
N THR A 74 -11.33 6.58 -5.12
CA THR A 74 -11.06 7.99 -5.38
C THR A 74 -10.85 8.77 -4.08
N PRO A 75 -9.79 8.47 -3.30
CA PRO A 75 -9.46 9.25 -2.11
C PRO A 75 -9.02 10.68 -2.49
N VAL A 76 -9.09 11.58 -1.51
CA VAL A 76 -8.54 12.93 -1.60
C VAL A 76 -7.02 12.87 -1.84
N ARG A 77 -6.47 13.80 -2.63
CA ARG A 77 -5.04 13.90 -2.93
C ARG A 77 -4.22 14.19 -1.68
N GLY A 78 -3.00 13.69 -1.69
CA GLY A 78 -2.00 14.02 -0.67
C GLY A 78 -1.17 12.83 -0.24
N GLU A 79 -0.36 13.04 0.79
CA GLU A 79 0.49 12.01 1.37
C GLU A 79 -0.17 11.41 2.61
N TYR A 80 -0.16 10.09 2.69
CA TYR A 80 -0.82 9.34 3.75
C TYR A 80 0.18 8.46 4.48
N ARG A 81 0.07 8.40 5.81
CA ARG A 81 0.63 7.29 6.57
C ARG A 81 -0.24 6.06 6.29
N MET A 82 0.37 5.03 5.74
CA MET A 82 -0.30 3.77 5.43
C MET A 82 0.06 2.67 6.42
N SER A 83 -0.94 1.87 6.78
CA SER A 83 -0.77 0.54 7.38
C SER A 83 -1.31 -0.49 6.40
N PHE A 84 -0.40 -1.26 5.81
CA PHE A 84 -0.70 -2.27 4.79
C PHE A 84 -0.59 -3.67 5.41
N TYR A 85 -1.67 -4.44 5.33
CA TYR A 85 -1.71 -5.83 5.75
C TYR A 85 -1.94 -6.74 4.56
N SER A 86 -1.08 -7.75 4.40
CA SER A 86 -1.33 -8.85 3.47
C SER A 86 -0.40 -10.03 3.81
N CYS A 87 -0.81 -11.23 3.44
CA CYS A 87 -0.04 -12.45 3.67
C CYS A 87 0.36 -12.66 5.15
N GLY A 88 -0.48 -12.22 6.09
CA GLY A 88 -0.22 -12.35 7.54
C GLY A 88 0.71 -11.29 8.13
N MET A 89 1.19 -10.33 7.34
CA MET A 89 2.18 -9.33 7.77
C MET A 89 1.61 -7.92 7.69
N TYR A 90 1.99 -7.08 8.66
CA TYR A 90 1.74 -5.64 8.66
C TYR A 90 3.00 -4.87 8.27
N VAL A 91 2.84 -3.86 7.43
CA VAL A 91 3.89 -2.92 7.07
C VAL A 91 3.36 -1.49 7.16
N ASN A 92 4.10 -0.63 7.85
CA ASN A 92 3.80 0.80 7.94
C ASN A 92 4.75 1.59 7.05
N LYS A 93 4.21 2.47 6.21
CA LYS A 93 4.95 3.31 5.25
C LYS A 93 4.18 4.61 4.98
N THR A 94 4.73 5.47 4.13
CA THR A 94 3.99 6.59 3.53
C THR A 94 3.55 6.19 2.12
N LEU A 95 2.36 6.63 1.72
CA LEU A 95 1.80 6.49 0.38
C LEU A 95 1.49 7.88 -0.17
N ASP A 96 2.13 8.24 -1.27
CA ASP A 96 1.85 9.47 -2.02
C ASP A 96 0.69 9.22 -3.00
N LEU A 97 -0.43 9.87 -2.73
CA LEU A 97 -1.65 9.91 -3.55
C LEU A 97 -1.85 11.30 -4.19
N THR A 98 -0.79 12.08 -4.41
CA THR A 98 -0.86 13.30 -5.24
C THR A 98 -1.07 12.96 -6.71
N LYS A 99 -0.73 11.74 -7.13
CA LYS A 99 -0.87 11.20 -8.48
C LYS A 99 -1.59 9.86 -8.45
N GLN A 100 -2.14 9.45 -9.59
CA GLN A 100 -2.79 8.15 -9.71
C GLN A 100 -1.78 7.03 -9.39
N VAL A 101 -2.19 6.09 -8.55
CA VAL A 101 -1.34 4.97 -8.12
C VAL A 101 -2.11 3.64 -8.19
N LYS A 102 -1.42 2.56 -8.53
CA LYS A 102 -1.92 1.19 -8.49
C LYS A 102 -1.10 0.34 -7.53
N LEU A 103 -1.68 -0.11 -6.42
CA LEU A 103 -1.08 -1.09 -5.51
C LEU A 103 -1.46 -2.50 -5.96
N VAL A 104 -0.47 -3.34 -6.24
CA VAL A 104 -0.67 -4.74 -6.62
C VAL A 104 -0.08 -5.65 -5.55
N VAL A 105 -0.93 -6.45 -4.91
CA VAL A 105 -0.52 -7.54 -4.02
C VAL A 105 -0.34 -8.80 -4.86
N PRO A 106 0.88 -9.34 -4.98
CA PRO A 106 1.11 -10.60 -5.68
C PRO A 106 0.75 -11.79 -4.79
N ALA A 107 0.95 -13.01 -5.30
CA ALA A 107 0.96 -14.20 -4.45
C ALA A 107 1.97 -14.06 -3.30
N CYS A 108 1.65 -14.64 -2.15
CA CYS A 108 2.51 -14.52 -0.97
C CYS A 108 3.89 -15.14 -1.22
N GLY A 109 4.94 -14.37 -0.90
CA GLY A 109 6.33 -14.78 -1.11
C GLY A 109 6.86 -14.54 -2.52
N THR A 110 6.10 -13.86 -3.39
CA THR A 110 6.54 -13.44 -4.72
C THR A 110 6.48 -11.91 -4.86
N VAL A 111 6.98 -11.40 -5.98
CA VAL A 111 6.81 -10.01 -6.41
C VAL A 111 5.74 -9.91 -7.48
N ALA A 112 5.13 -8.73 -7.65
CA ALA A 112 4.20 -8.48 -8.74
C ALA A 112 4.93 -8.29 -10.08
N TYR A 113 6.17 -7.81 -10.04
CA TYR A 113 7.00 -7.57 -11.23
C TYR A 113 8.44 -8.09 -11.04
N ASN A 114 8.85 -9.00 -11.91
CA ASN A 114 10.22 -9.48 -12.03
C ASN A 114 11.02 -8.46 -12.86
N GLY A 115 11.47 -7.37 -12.23
CA GLY A 115 12.22 -6.29 -12.89
C GLY A 115 11.87 -4.89 -12.37
N PRO A 116 12.13 -3.86 -13.18
CA PRO A 116 11.69 -2.50 -12.91
C PRO A 116 10.17 -2.47 -12.75
N THR A 117 9.70 -1.90 -11.64
CA THR A 117 8.26 -1.71 -11.43
C THR A 117 7.79 -0.58 -12.34
N PRO A 118 6.68 -0.75 -13.10
CA PRO A 118 6.16 0.31 -13.95
C PRO A 118 5.90 1.60 -13.15
N PRO A 119 6.03 2.79 -13.78
CA PRO A 119 5.68 4.05 -13.13
C PRO A 119 4.26 3.98 -12.56
N LYS A 120 4.05 4.60 -11.39
CA LYS A 120 2.75 4.66 -10.69
C LYS A 120 2.21 3.30 -10.22
N VAL A 121 3.00 2.23 -10.32
CA VAL A 121 2.65 0.92 -9.74
C VAL A 121 3.48 0.69 -8.49
N ILE A 122 2.81 0.22 -7.45
CA ILE A 122 3.43 -0.20 -6.20
C ILE A 122 3.32 -1.71 -6.10
N ASP A 123 4.46 -2.37 -5.96
CA ASP A 123 4.56 -3.82 -5.78
C ASP A 123 4.46 -4.16 -4.29
N GLY A 124 3.30 -4.67 -3.87
CA GLY A 124 3.04 -5.07 -2.49
C GLY A 124 3.97 -6.17 -1.99
N GLY A 125 4.49 -7.03 -2.88
CA GLY A 125 5.46 -8.06 -2.52
C GLY A 125 6.82 -7.46 -2.12
N LYS A 126 7.25 -6.40 -2.82
CA LYS A 126 8.48 -5.66 -2.45
C LYS A 126 8.32 -4.88 -1.14
N ILE A 127 7.10 -4.45 -0.80
CA ILE A 127 6.81 -3.79 0.48
C ILE A 127 6.85 -4.79 1.64
N ILE A 128 6.14 -5.92 1.49
CA ILE A 128 5.99 -6.94 2.52
C ILE A 128 7.29 -7.74 2.74
N LYS A 129 8.11 -7.90 1.70
CA LYS A 129 9.39 -8.62 1.75
C LYS A 129 9.28 -10.05 2.29
N LEU A 130 8.23 -10.77 1.92
CA LEU A 130 8.14 -12.22 2.17
C LEU A 130 8.87 -12.99 1.06
N VAL A 131 9.42 -14.15 1.41
CA VAL A 131 10.07 -15.09 0.49
C VAL A 131 9.60 -16.51 0.76
N LYS A 132 9.56 -17.33 -0.29
CA LYS A 132 9.36 -18.78 -0.17
C LYS A 132 10.70 -19.45 0.16
N VAL A 133 10.72 -20.29 1.19
CA VAL A 133 11.88 -21.10 1.58
C VAL A 133 11.43 -22.54 1.79
N THR A 134 12.27 -23.49 1.43
CA THR A 134 12.04 -24.92 1.71
C THR A 134 12.95 -25.33 2.86
N LEU A 135 12.33 -25.81 3.93
CA LEU A 135 13.03 -26.32 5.10
C LEU A 135 12.92 -27.84 5.09
N GLU A 136 14.06 -28.51 5.15
CA GLU A 136 14.15 -29.98 5.07
C GLU A 136 14.70 -30.53 6.39
N ASN A 137 13.99 -31.52 6.94
CA ASN A 137 14.53 -32.38 7.98
C ASN A 137 15.29 -33.54 7.32
N ALA A 138 16.61 -33.43 7.21
CA ALA A 138 17.47 -34.48 6.65
C ALA A 138 17.91 -35.49 7.73
N THR A 139 17.00 -35.80 8.67
CA THR A 139 17.23 -36.74 9.76
C THR A 139 16.10 -37.77 9.82
N ASP A 140 16.40 -38.93 10.40
CA ASP A 140 15.46 -40.04 10.59
C ASP A 140 14.49 -39.84 11.77
N ARG A 141 14.51 -38.65 12.40
CA ARG A 141 13.82 -38.33 13.65
C ARG A 141 12.94 -37.09 13.51
N TYR A 142 12.00 -36.96 14.44
CA TYR A 142 11.24 -35.72 14.61
C TYR A 142 12.14 -34.56 15.04
N MET A 143 11.86 -33.36 14.53
CA MET A 143 12.52 -32.12 14.99
C MET A 143 11.55 -30.95 15.14
N LYS A 144 11.86 -30.07 16.10
CA LYS A 144 11.24 -28.75 16.25
C LYS A 144 12.28 -27.69 15.94
N VAL A 145 11.98 -26.76 15.05
CA VAL A 145 12.87 -25.67 14.63
C VAL A 145 12.25 -24.34 15.05
N VAL A 146 13.02 -23.51 15.74
CA VAL A 146 12.67 -22.13 16.07
C VAL A 146 13.59 -21.22 15.26
N LEU A 147 13.00 -20.34 14.44
CA LEU A 147 13.74 -19.28 13.73
C LEU A 147 13.45 -17.95 14.40
N THR A 148 14.49 -17.21 14.79
CA THR A 148 14.38 -15.88 15.41
C THR A 148 15.14 -14.86 14.56
N GLY A 149 14.46 -13.82 14.10
CA GLY A 149 15.01 -12.80 13.22
C GLY A 149 13.99 -11.68 12.98
N PRO A 150 13.76 -11.24 11.73
CA PRO A 150 12.71 -10.26 11.39
C PRO A 150 11.31 -10.61 11.90
N ALA A 151 11.03 -11.89 12.06
CA ALA A 151 9.88 -12.44 12.76
C ALA A 151 10.31 -13.72 13.49
N THR A 152 9.47 -14.23 14.39
CA THR A 152 9.73 -15.54 15.05
C THR A 152 8.82 -16.59 14.44
N TYR A 153 9.39 -17.72 14.04
CA TYR A 153 8.65 -18.87 13.51
C TYR A 153 8.99 -20.13 14.29
N VAL A 154 7.99 -21.00 14.45
CA VAL A 154 8.16 -22.33 15.05
C VAL A 154 7.61 -23.35 14.07
N PHE A 155 8.46 -24.30 13.70
CA PHE A 155 8.13 -25.39 12.79
C PHE A 155 8.39 -26.72 13.44
N THR A 156 7.62 -27.72 13.03
CA THR A 156 7.77 -29.11 13.45
C THR A 156 7.84 -29.98 12.21
N PHE A 157 8.81 -30.88 12.16
CA PHE A 157 9.04 -31.77 11.04
C PHE A 157 9.06 -33.21 11.52
N ASN A 158 8.33 -34.08 10.85
CA ASN A 158 8.52 -35.52 10.95
C ASN A 158 9.81 -35.93 10.24
N LYS A 159 10.20 -37.20 10.38
CA LYS A 159 11.36 -37.76 9.67
C LYS A 159 11.27 -37.51 8.16
N ASP A 160 12.40 -37.20 7.54
CA ASP A 160 12.54 -37.00 6.09
C ASP A 160 11.52 -36.03 5.46
N GLN A 161 10.98 -35.10 6.26
CA GLN A 161 9.96 -34.17 5.80
C GLN A 161 10.60 -32.89 5.26
N ASP A 162 10.20 -32.51 4.06
CA ASP A 162 10.41 -31.19 3.49
C ASP A 162 9.10 -30.40 3.50
N LYS A 163 9.21 -29.08 3.70
CA LYS A 163 8.06 -28.20 3.56
C LYS A 163 8.47 -26.80 3.12
N THR A 164 7.70 -26.26 2.18
CA THR A 164 7.86 -24.89 1.70
C THR A 164 7.00 -23.95 2.54
N TYR A 165 7.63 -22.90 3.07
CA TYR A 165 7.00 -21.86 3.86
C TYR A 165 7.22 -20.49 3.24
N THR A 166 6.29 -19.58 3.48
CA THR A 166 6.45 -18.17 3.16
C THR A 166 6.76 -17.41 4.45
N ILE A 167 7.97 -16.86 4.56
CA ILE A 167 8.46 -16.15 5.74
C ILE A 167 9.07 -14.80 5.38
N SER A 168 9.30 -13.93 6.36
CA SER A 168 9.96 -12.64 6.13
C SER A 168 11.39 -12.84 5.65
N LYS A 169 11.80 -12.10 4.62
CA LYS A 169 13.18 -12.09 4.12
C LYS A 169 14.10 -11.50 5.19
N GLY A 170 15.25 -12.14 5.40
CA GLY A 170 16.31 -11.64 6.26
C GLY A 170 17.06 -12.76 6.96
N ASP A 171 17.82 -12.36 7.97
CA ASP A 171 18.76 -13.22 8.66
C ASP A 171 18.10 -13.77 9.93
N TYR A 172 18.23 -15.07 10.15
CA TYR A 172 17.66 -15.76 11.29
C TYR A 172 18.74 -16.52 12.05
N ASN A 173 18.66 -16.47 13.37
CA ASN A 173 19.24 -17.48 14.23
C ASN A 173 18.24 -18.62 14.36
N TYR A 174 18.68 -19.86 14.16
CA TYR A 174 17.86 -21.02 14.38
C TYR A 174 18.27 -21.79 15.62
N THR A 175 17.29 -22.42 16.26
CA THR A 175 17.49 -23.45 17.28
C THR A 175 16.69 -24.68 16.86
N VAL A 176 17.36 -25.82 16.76
CA VAL A 176 16.72 -27.11 16.48
C VAL A 176 16.71 -27.92 17.77
N TYR A 177 15.55 -28.47 18.11
CA TYR A 177 15.36 -29.48 19.14
C TYR A 177 15.10 -30.82 18.46
N GLY A 178 16.02 -31.76 18.62
CA GLY A 178 16.01 -33.04 17.92
C GLY A 178 17.31 -33.81 18.15
N CYS A 179 17.38 -35.04 17.65
CA CYS A 179 18.61 -35.85 17.72
C CYS A 179 19.15 -36.08 19.16
N GLY A 180 18.29 -36.05 20.18
CA GLY A 180 18.69 -36.21 21.58
C GLY A 180 19.23 -34.94 22.25
N GLY A 181 19.21 -33.79 21.58
CA GLY A 181 19.67 -32.52 22.16
C GLY A 181 19.12 -31.29 21.45
N SER A 182 19.88 -30.20 21.51
CA SER A 182 19.59 -28.98 20.76
C SER A 182 20.84 -28.38 20.15
N PHE A 183 20.72 -27.80 18.96
CA PHE A 183 21.82 -27.12 18.28
C PHE A 183 21.34 -25.84 17.60
N THR A 184 22.28 -24.93 17.36
CA THR A 184 22.00 -23.58 16.86
C THR A 184 22.85 -23.25 15.65
N GLY A 185 22.38 -22.32 14.83
CA GLY A 185 23.16 -21.76 13.74
C GLY A 185 22.45 -20.60 13.08
N THR A 186 22.92 -20.20 11.90
CA THR A 186 22.34 -19.10 11.12
C THR A 186 21.67 -19.61 9.86
N PHE A 187 20.57 -18.97 9.49
CA PHE A 187 19.82 -19.23 8.28
C PHE A 187 19.45 -17.91 7.62
N TYR A 188 19.78 -17.79 6.33
CA TYR A 188 19.48 -16.59 5.55
C TYR A 188 18.30 -16.86 4.62
N ALA A 189 17.16 -16.23 4.90
CA ALA A 189 15.93 -16.40 4.13
C ALA A 189 15.95 -15.55 2.86
N TYR A 190 16.24 -16.20 1.73
CA TYR A 190 16.15 -15.63 0.39
C TYR A 190 15.13 -16.39 -0.47
N ALA A 191 14.73 -15.78 -1.59
CA ALA A 191 13.75 -16.39 -2.49
C ALA A 191 14.20 -17.79 -2.95
N ASN A 192 13.32 -18.77 -2.78
CA ASN A 192 13.51 -20.18 -3.15
C ASN A 192 14.72 -20.85 -2.47
N LYS A 193 15.14 -20.35 -1.31
CA LYS A 193 16.22 -20.98 -0.54
C LYS A 193 15.76 -22.33 -0.01
N VAL A 194 16.54 -23.38 -0.27
CA VAL A 194 16.43 -24.68 0.40
C VAL A 194 17.45 -24.75 1.54
N PHE A 195 17.01 -25.15 2.72
CA PHE A 195 17.87 -25.32 3.89
C PHE A 195 17.61 -26.67 4.55
N LYS A 196 18.69 -27.45 4.72
CA LYS A 196 18.63 -28.80 5.30
C LYS A 196 19.16 -28.77 6.72
N PHE A 197 18.32 -29.15 7.67
CA PHE A 197 18.74 -29.40 9.05
C PHE A 197 19.32 -30.82 9.15
N LYS A 198 20.49 -30.93 9.76
CA LYS A 198 21.15 -32.21 10.05
C LYS A 198 21.43 -32.29 11.55
N CYS A 199 21.47 -33.49 12.10
CA CYS A 199 22.06 -33.69 13.42
C CYS A 199 23.56 -33.35 13.34
N PRO A 200 24.12 -32.68 14.36
CA PRO A 200 25.56 -32.57 14.50
C PRO A 200 26.24 -33.93 14.67
#